data_AF-A0A4Y2J7X6-F1
#
_entry.id   AF-A0A4Y2J7X6-F1
#
_cell.length_a   1.000
_cell.length_b   1.000
_cell.length_c   1.000
_cell.angle_alpha   90.00
_cell.angle_beta   90.00
_cell.angle_gamma   90.00
#
_symmetry.space_group_name_H-M   'P 1'
#
loop_
_entity.id
_entity.type
_entity.pdbx_description
1 polymer ?
#
loop_
_entity_poly.entity_id
_entity_poly.type
_entity_poly.pdbx_seq_one_letter_code
_entity_poly.pdbx_strand_id
1 'polypeptide(L)'
;MSERYTRFHEDRDYESKNIDSYDDGLLELEQSSMTQPISQDNLGYQLLQKQGWSSGKGLGRTEQGRLDPLPIVMKEDIMGFGRLEMEVTLVCNANGSVL
;
A
#
# COMPACT_ATOMS: atom_id res chain seq x y z
N MET A 1 -40.57 24.18 21.04
CA MET A 1 -39.22 23.69 21.48
C MET A 1 -38.84 22.32 20.91
N SER A 2 -39.76 21.55 20.30
CA SER A 2 -39.46 20.24 19.68
C SER A 2 -39.13 20.28 18.18
N GLU A 3 -39.43 21.39 17.48
CA GLU A 3 -39.28 21.50 16.02
C GLU A 3 -37.82 21.59 15.53
N ARG A 4 -36.83 21.74 16.42
CA ARG A 4 -35.40 21.76 16.04
C ARG A 4 -34.71 20.40 16.06
N TYR A 5 -35.41 19.34 16.49
CA TYR A 5 -34.86 17.98 16.58
C TYR A 5 -35.47 16.99 15.56
N THR A 6 -36.42 17.43 14.74
CA THR A 6 -37.06 16.60 13.70
C THR A 6 -36.16 16.33 12.49
N ARG A 7 -35.05 17.07 12.32
CA ARG A 7 -34.12 16.91 11.18
C ARG A 7 -33.52 15.50 11.05
N PHE A 8 -33.49 14.72 12.13
CA PHE A 8 -32.92 13.38 12.13
C PHE A 8 -33.92 12.26 11.78
N HIS A 9 -35.21 12.58 11.59
CA HIS A 9 -36.28 11.63 11.25
C HIS A 9 -37.00 12.01 9.94
N GLU A 10 -36.32 12.72 9.04
CA GLU A 10 -36.80 12.91 7.68
C GLU A 10 -36.21 11.79 6.81
N ASP A 11 -37.08 11.05 6.11
CA ASP A 11 -36.67 10.12 5.06
C ASP A 11 -35.98 10.94 3.97
N ARG A 12 -34.65 10.98 4.02
CA ARG A 12 -33.83 11.56 2.96
C ARG A 12 -34.02 10.68 1.74
N ASP A 13 -34.65 11.21 0.71
CA ASP A 13 -34.71 10.64 -0.63
C ASP A 13 -33.28 10.50 -1.16
N TYR A 14 -32.67 9.35 -0.84
CA TYR A 14 -31.43 8.86 -1.39
C TYR A 14 -31.68 8.36 -2.83
N GLU A 15 -32.39 9.15 -3.64
CA GLU A 15 -32.23 9.02 -5.08
C GLU A 15 -30.81 9.48 -5.36
N SER A 16 -29.91 8.49 -5.38
CA SER A 16 -28.55 8.59 -5.86
C SER A 16 -28.63 9.12 -7.28
N LYS A 17 -28.59 10.45 -7.42
CA LYS A 17 -28.20 11.08 -8.67
C LYS A 17 -26.83 10.49 -8.97
N ASN A 18 -26.76 9.76 -10.08
CA ASN A 18 -25.54 9.20 -10.68
C ASN A 18 -24.52 10.34 -10.93
N ILE A 19 -23.89 10.84 -9.87
CA ILE A 19 -22.88 11.91 -9.87
C ILE A 19 -21.50 11.33 -9.56
N ASP A 20 -21.44 10.14 -8.97
CA ASP A 20 -20.18 9.50 -8.54
C ASP A 20 -19.70 8.39 -9.49
N SER A 21 -20.20 8.35 -10.73
CA SER A 21 -19.56 7.53 -11.75
C SER A 21 -18.29 8.24 -12.20
N TYR A 22 -17.25 8.21 -11.36
CA TYR A 22 -15.89 8.35 -11.86
C TYR A 22 -15.75 7.27 -12.92
N ASP A 23 -15.59 7.71 -14.17
CA ASP A 23 -15.05 6.87 -15.23
C ASP A 23 -13.70 6.39 -14.70
N ASP A 24 -13.71 5.20 -14.10
CA ASP A 24 -12.55 4.46 -13.67
C ASP A 24 -11.88 3.95 -14.94
N GLY A 25 -11.41 4.90 -15.75
CA GLY A 25 -10.44 4.72 -16.80
C GLY A 25 -9.15 4.29 -16.14
N LEU A 26 -9.20 3.08 -15.60
CA LEU A 26 -8.17 2.33 -14.91
C LEU A 26 -7.05 2.18 -15.93
N LEU A 27 -6.24 3.23 -16.06
CA LEU A 27 -4.91 3.13 -16.61
C LEU A 27 -4.26 2.09 -15.71
N GLU A 28 -4.18 0.87 -16.23
CA GLU A 28 -3.50 -0.25 -15.61
C GLU A 28 -2.02 0.11 -15.55
N LEU A 29 -1.68 0.95 -14.57
CA LEU A 29 -0.33 1.31 -14.26
C LEU A 29 0.29 0.04 -13.73
N GLU A 30 1.19 -0.51 -14.54
CA GLU A 30 2.02 -1.64 -14.17
C GLU A 30 2.75 -1.27 -12.87
N GLN A 31 2.31 -1.86 -11.76
CA GLN A 31 2.98 -1.67 -10.48
C GLN A 31 4.35 -2.32 -10.58
N SER A 32 5.38 -1.58 -10.15
CA SER A 32 6.73 -2.13 -10.05
C SER A 32 6.72 -3.32 -9.10
N SER A 33 7.13 -4.48 -9.59
CA SER A 33 7.29 -5.67 -8.75
C SER A 33 8.38 -5.46 -7.71
N MET A 34 8.14 -5.92 -6.48
CA MET A 34 9.12 -5.87 -5.38
C MET A 34 10.18 -6.98 -5.48
N THR A 35 9.94 -8.00 -6.30
CA THR A 35 10.84 -9.16 -6.44
C THR A 35 11.64 -9.12 -7.73
N GLN A 36 11.22 -8.31 -8.72
CA GLN A 36 11.85 -8.26 -10.03
C GLN A 36 12.62 -6.95 -10.21
N PRO A 37 13.86 -6.99 -10.72
CA PRO A 37 14.60 -5.78 -11.03
C PRO A 37 13.95 -4.99 -12.17
N ILE A 38 14.20 -3.68 -12.19
CA ILE A 38 13.70 -2.78 -13.24
C ILE A 38 14.31 -3.18 -14.59
N SER A 39 13.47 -3.32 -15.62
CA SER A 39 13.92 -3.64 -16.99
C SER A 39 14.87 -2.57 -17.54
N GLN A 40 15.81 -3.00 -18.39
CA GLN A 40 16.76 -2.09 -19.03
C GLN A 40 16.10 -1.11 -20.01
N ASP A 41 14.95 -1.49 -20.56
CA ASP A 41 14.16 -0.66 -21.48
C ASP A 41 13.40 0.45 -20.75
N ASN A 42 13.31 0.38 -19.42
CA ASN A 42 12.66 1.40 -18.62
C ASN A 42 13.44 2.73 -18.68
N LEU A 43 12.72 3.83 -18.92
CA LEU A 43 13.32 5.16 -19.00
C LEU A 43 14.10 5.53 -17.71
N GLY A 44 13.56 5.19 -16.54
CA GLY A 44 14.20 5.42 -15.25
C GLY A 44 15.52 4.66 -15.10
N TYR A 45 15.60 3.41 -15.57
CA TYR A 45 16.84 2.63 -15.58
C TYR A 45 17.93 3.31 -16.42
N GLN A 46 17.57 3.80 -17.61
CA GLN A 46 18.51 4.51 -18.48
C GLN A 46 18.96 5.85 -17.89
N LEU A 47 18.05 6.57 -17.23
CA LEU A 47 18.38 7.83 -16.55
C LEU A 47 19.34 7.60 -15.38
N LEU A 48 19.11 6.57 -14.57
CA LEU A 48 20.01 6.22 -13.48
C LEU A 48 21.43 5.91 -14.00
N GLN A 49 21.54 5.11 -15.06
CA GLN A 49 22.84 4.85 -15.70
C GLN A 49 23.54 6.13 -16.16
N LYS A 50 22.80 7.08 -16.76
CA LYS A 50 23.35 8.38 -17.18
C LYS A 50 23.82 9.23 -16.00
N GLN A 51 23.21 9.08 -14.83
CA GLN A 51 23.63 9.74 -13.59
C GLN A 51 24.79 9.02 -12.88
N GLY A 52 25.39 8.00 -13.52
CA GLY A 52 26.55 7.28 -12.99
C GLY A 52 26.21 6.11 -12.05
N TRP A 53 24.93 5.74 -11.94
CA TRP A 53 24.54 4.52 -11.25
C TRP A 53 24.81 3.28 -12.12
N SER A 54 25.13 2.15 -11.50
CA SER A 54 25.36 0.89 -12.19
C SER A 54 24.44 -0.20 -11.64
N SER A 55 23.99 -1.08 -12.53
CA SER A 55 23.05 -2.15 -12.17
C SER A 55 23.65 -3.08 -11.12
N GLY A 56 22.84 -3.48 -10.14
CA GLY A 56 23.26 -4.34 -9.03
C GLY A 56 24.01 -3.62 -7.91
N LYS A 57 24.09 -2.27 -7.93
CA LYS A 57 24.75 -1.49 -6.89
C LYS A 57 23.78 -0.59 -6.11
N GLY A 58 24.12 -0.37 -4.84
CA GLY A 58 23.37 0.52 -3.96
C GLY A 58 23.51 1.98 -4.37
N LEU A 59 22.53 2.80 -4.02
CA LEU A 59 22.59 4.24 -4.26
C LEU A 59 23.46 4.95 -3.22
N GLY A 60 23.92 6.17 -3.55
CA GLY A 60 24.72 7.00 -2.66
C GLY A 60 26.23 6.91 -2.93
N ARG A 61 26.99 7.81 -2.30
CA ARG A 61 28.43 8.00 -2.57
C ARG A 61 29.27 6.75 -2.35
N THR A 62 28.90 5.93 -1.36
CA THR A 62 29.60 4.70 -1.00
C THR A 62 28.75 3.47 -1.30
N GLU A 63 27.77 3.60 -2.20
CA GLU A 63 26.86 2.50 -2.57
C GLU A 63 26.11 1.92 -1.35
N GLN A 64 25.88 2.75 -0.32
CA GLN A 64 25.30 2.34 0.96
C GLN A 64 23.79 2.14 0.93
N GLY A 65 23.14 2.62 -0.13
CA GLY A 65 21.72 2.43 -0.35
C GLY A 65 21.40 0.95 -0.53
N ARG A 66 20.21 0.55 -0.09
CA ARG A 66 19.77 -0.83 -0.18
C ARG A 66 19.56 -1.24 -1.64
N LEU A 67 19.91 -2.48 -1.95
CA LEU A 67 19.76 -3.05 -3.30
C LEU A 67 18.31 -3.42 -3.57
N ASP A 68 17.68 -4.08 -2.60
CA ASP A 68 16.31 -4.57 -2.73
C ASP A 68 15.29 -3.55 -2.19
N PRO A 69 14.05 -3.54 -2.70
CA PRO A 69 12.96 -2.70 -2.20
C PRO A 69 12.40 -3.21 -0.86
N LEU A 70 11.77 -2.33 -0.07
CA LEU A 70 11.36 -2.66 1.31
C LEU A 70 10.09 -3.51 1.25
N PRO A 71 10.09 -4.76 1.74
CA PRO A 71 8.88 -5.57 1.66
C PRO A 71 7.76 -4.86 2.40
N ILE A 72 6.66 -4.62 1.70
CA ILE A 72 5.47 -3.99 2.28
C ILE A 72 4.58 -5.12 2.76
N VAL A 73 4.30 -5.13 4.06
CA VAL A 73 3.29 -6.03 4.63
C VAL A 73 1.96 -5.29 4.61
N MET A 74 1.06 -5.73 3.74
CA MET A 74 -0.29 -5.18 3.68
C MET A 74 -1.10 -5.71 4.84
N LYS A 75 -1.72 -4.80 5.59
CA LYS A 75 -2.59 -5.12 6.71
C LYS A 75 -3.99 -5.38 6.16
N GLU A 76 -4.40 -6.65 6.13
CA GLU A 76 -5.71 -7.05 5.60
C GLU A 76 -6.84 -6.93 6.63
N ASP A 77 -6.49 -6.85 7.91
CA ASP A 77 -7.43 -6.83 9.01
C ASP A 77 -7.74 -5.40 9.47
N ILE A 78 -8.83 -5.25 10.22
CA ILE A 78 -9.26 -3.98 10.82
C ILE A 78 -8.84 -3.82 12.29
N MET A 79 -8.14 -4.82 12.84
CA MET A 79 -7.76 -4.87 14.26
C MET A 79 -6.67 -3.84 14.58
N GLY A 80 -6.63 -3.35 15.83
CA GLY A 80 -5.51 -2.53 16.28
C GLY A 80 -4.22 -3.34 16.41
N PHE A 81 -3.07 -2.74 16.10
CA PHE A 81 -1.76 -3.41 16.10
C PHE A 81 -1.44 -4.18 17.39
N GLY A 82 -1.74 -3.62 18.57
CA GLY A 82 -1.51 -4.31 19.83
C GLY A 82 -2.37 -5.55 20.04
N ARG A 83 -3.60 -5.59 19.50
CA ARG A 83 -4.45 -6.78 19.54
C ARG A 83 -3.99 -7.82 18.52
N LEU A 84 -3.54 -7.39 17.35
CA LEU A 84 -2.94 -8.27 16.34
C LEU A 84 -1.69 -8.97 16.89
N GLU A 85 -0.80 -8.25 17.57
CA GLU A 85 0.40 -8.82 18.21
C GLU A 85 0.07 -9.93 19.22
N MET A 86 -0.98 -9.73 20.03
CA MET A 86 -1.44 -10.76 20.98
C MET A 86 -1.95 -12.01 20.25
N GLU A 87 -2.67 -11.87 19.15
CA GLU A 87 -3.15 -13.02 18.37
C GLU A 87 -2.02 -13.73 17.63
N VAL A 88 -1.09 -12.98 17.03
CA VAL A 88 0.12 -13.55 16.42
C VAL A 88 0.91 -14.35 17.45
N THR A 89 1.21 -13.80 18.62
CA THR A 89 1.96 -14.51 19.67
C THR A 89 1.24 -15.77 20.16
N LEU A 90 -0.09 -15.75 20.30
CA LEU A 90 -0.88 -16.94 20.62
C LEU A 90 -0.75 -18.03 19.54
N VAL A 91 -0.81 -17.66 18.26
CA VAL A 91 -0.65 -18.59 17.13
C VAL A 91 0.78 -19.13 17.03
N CYS A 92 1.80 -18.29 17.24
CA CYS A 92 3.20 -18.70 17.23
C CYS A 92 3.49 -19.74 18.33
N ASN A 93 2.97 -19.49 19.54
CA ASN A 93 3.18 -20.36 20.70
C ASN A 93 2.41 -21.68 20.59
N ALA A 94 1.26 -21.70 19.90
CA ALA A 94 0.48 -22.91 19.67
C ALA A 94 1.13 -23.87 18.64
N ASN A 95 1.96 -23.34 17.72
CA ASN A 95 2.58 -24.11 16.64
C ASN A 95 4.02 -24.58 16.94
N GLY A 96 4.49 -24.44 18.18
CA GLY A 96 5.68 -25.15 18.67
C GLY A 96 7.05 -24.72 18.12
N SER A 97 7.15 -23.57 17.44
CA SER A 97 8.43 -23.03 17.01
C SER A 97 8.82 -21.83 17.87
N VAL A 98 9.51 -22.12 18.97
CA VAL A 98 10.29 -21.15 19.74
C VAL A 98 11.64 -21.00 19.03
N LEU A 99 12.05 -19.77 18.72
CA LEU A 99 13.45 -19.46 18.36
C LEU A 99 14.39 -19.86 19.49
#